data_AF-A0A089I828-F1
#
_entry.id   AF-A0A089I828-F1
#
_cell.length_a   1.000
_cell.length_b   1.000
_cell.length_c   1.000
_cell.angle_alpha   90.00
_cell.angle_beta   90.00
_cell.angle_gamma   90.00
#
_symmetry.space_group_name_H-M   'P 1'
#
loop_
_entity.id
_entity.type
_entity.pdbx_description
1 polymer ?
#
loop_
_entity_poly.entity_id
_entity_poly.type
_entity_poly.pdbx_seq_one_letter_code
_entity_poly.pdbx_strand_id
1 'polypeptide(L)' 'MQAKYPPPAPSVQFYFTTECGRIFQWAAVDMESLIIRIHEKGYRAKEIRTLDEQRELEELMEMSKAFLERELKESA' A
#
# COMPACT_ATOMS: atom_id res chain seq x y z
N MET A 1 -29.68 -18.29 23.01
CA MET A 1 -29.48 -18.00 21.58
C MET A 1 -28.05 -17.52 21.42
N GLN A 2 -27.15 -18.31 20.84
CA GLN A 2 -25.81 -17.82 20.53
C GLN A 2 -25.93 -16.90 19.32
N ALA A 3 -25.65 -15.61 19.50
CA ALA A 3 -25.46 -14.70 18.39
C ALA A 3 -24.22 -15.18 17.63
N LYS A 4 -24.43 -15.90 16.53
CA LYS A 4 -23.40 -16.15 15.53
C LYS A 4 -23.07 -14.81 14.91
N TYR A 5 -22.11 -14.09 15.47
CA TYR A 5 -21.53 -12.94 14.79
C TYR A 5 -21.01 -13.43 13.44
N PRO A 6 -21.40 -12.79 12.32
CA PRO A 6 -20.76 -13.09 11.05
C PRO A 6 -19.26 -12.88 11.20
N PRO A 7 -18.42 -13.69 10.54
CA PRO A 7 -16.98 -13.48 10.57
C PRO A 7 -16.68 -12.02 10.17
N PRO A 8 -15.69 -11.38 10.79
CA PRO A 8 -15.32 -10.01 10.43
C PRO A 8 -15.07 -9.96 8.93
N ALA A 9 -15.63 -8.93 8.27
CA ALA A 9 -15.45 -8.74 6.84
C ALA A 9 -13.94 -8.78 6.51
N PRO A 10 -13.54 -9.43 5.40
CA PRO A 10 -12.14 -9.45 5.01
C PRO A 10 -11.65 -8.01 4.87
N SER A 11 -10.65 -7.64 5.66
CA SER A 11 -10.02 -6.33 5.59
C SER A 11 -8.78 -6.41 4.70
N VAL A 12 -8.74 -5.59 3.67
CA VAL A 12 -7.59 -5.44 2.78
C VAL A 12 -6.65 -4.41 3.36
N GLN A 13 -5.36 -4.70 3.35
CA GLN A 13 -4.34 -3.74 3.74
C GLN A 13 -4.00 -2.85 2.56
N PHE A 14 -4.13 -1.55 2.76
CA PHE A 14 -3.79 -0.53 1.79
C PHE A 14 -2.56 0.23 2.25
N TYR A 15 -1.75 0.59 1.28
CA TYR A 15 -0.61 1.48 1.39
C TYR A 15 -0.94 2.76 0.63
N PHE A 16 -0.79 3.92 1.26
CA PHE A 16 -1.02 5.18 0.58
C PHE A 16 -0.04 6.27 1.01
N THR A 17 0.27 7.13 0.05
CA THR A 17 1.12 8.29 0.25
C THR A 17 0.27 9.54 0.13
N THR A 18 0.42 10.43 1.09
CA THR A 18 -0.28 11.72 1.11
C THR A 18 0.47 12.78 0.31
N GLU A 19 -0.22 13.84 -0.10
CA GLU A 19 0.39 14.96 -0.84
C GLU A 19 1.52 15.64 -0.04
N CYS A 20 1.48 15.58 1.29
CA CYS A 20 2.56 16.08 2.15
C CYS A 20 3.75 15.12 2.29
N GLY A 21 3.77 14.01 1.56
CA GLY A 21 4.85 13.03 1.54
C GLY A 21 4.83 12.06 2.72
N ARG A 22 3.78 12.05 3.55
CA ARG A 22 3.63 11.05 4.61
C ARG A 22 3.05 9.77 4.03
N ILE A 23 3.62 8.66 4.47
CA ILE A 23 3.24 7.32 4.07
C ILE A 23 2.44 6.70 5.21
N PHE A 24 1.34 6.05 4.88
CA PHE A 24 0.48 5.35 5.82
C PHE A 24 0.10 3.97 5.29
N GLN A 25 -0.12 3.06 6.23
CA GLN A 25 -0.65 1.72 5.96
C GLN A 25 -1.90 1.52 6.81
N TRP A 26 -3.05 1.29 6.18
CA TRP A 26 -4.34 1.09 6.87
C TRP A 26 -5.08 -0.12 6.33
N ALA A 27 -5.76 -0.82 7.22
CA ALA A 27 -6.73 -1.84 6.85
C ALA A 27 -8.11 -1.20 6.62
N ALA A 28 -8.74 -1.53 5.50
CA ALA A 28 -10.11 -1.15 5.16
C ALA A 28 -10.82 -2.30 4.46
N VAL A 29 -12.15 -2.29 4.45
CA VAL A 29 -12.94 -3.34 3.76
C VAL A 29 -12.76 -3.23 2.24
N ASP A 30 -12.70 -1.99 1.75
CA ASP A 30 -12.61 -1.63 0.34
C ASP A 30 -11.93 -0.26 0.19
N MET A 31 -11.61 0.11 -1.06
CA MET A 31 -10.92 1.35 -1.37
C MET A 31 -11.76 2.59 -1.05
N GLU A 32 -13.08 2.54 -1.20
CA GLU A 32 -13.97 3.68 -0.92
C GLU A 32 -14.02 3.96 0.58
N SER A 33 -14.15 2.92 1.40
CA SER A 33 -14.06 2.97 2.86
C SER A 33 -12.74 3.59 3.32
N LEU A 34 -11.62 3.27 2.64
CA LEU A 34 -10.34 3.89 2.91
C LEU A 34 -10.35 5.38 2.58
N ILE A 35 -10.82 5.76 1.39
CA ILE A 35 -10.86 7.15 0.92
C ILE A 35 -11.71 8.02 1.86
N ILE A 36 -12.87 7.53 2.28
CA ILE A 36 -13.73 8.21 3.25
C ILE A 36 -12.95 8.46 4.55
N ARG A 37 -12.30 7.43 5.09
CA ARG A 37 -11.54 7.53 6.34
C ARG A 37 -10.33 8.48 6.23
N ILE A 38 -9.67 8.50 5.08
CA ILE A 38 -8.57 9.44 4.76
C ILE A 38 -9.10 10.87 4.78
N HIS A 39 -10.22 11.10 4.11
CA HIS A 39 -10.86 12.41 4.02
C HIS A 39 -11.39 12.88 5.39
N GLU A 40 -12.03 12.01 6.17
CA GLU A 40 -12.50 12.30 7.54
C GLU A 40 -11.36 12.71 8.48
N LYS A 41 -10.16 12.14 8.28
CA LYS A 41 -8.95 12.52 9.02
C LYS A 41 -8.28 13.78 8.49
N GLY A 42 -8.79 14.38 7.41
CA GLY A 42 -8.25 15.59 6.79
C GLY A 42 -6.99 15.38 5.96
N TYR A 43 -6.70 14.13 5.57
CA TYR A 43 -5.59 13.83 4.68
C TYR A 43 -6.05 13.84 3.22
N ARG A 44 -5.12 14.16 2.32
CA ARG A 44 -5.29 13.97 0.87
C ARG A 44 -4.31 12.92 0.41
N ALA A 45 -4.83 11.79 -0.07
CA ALA A 45 -4.02 10.75 -0.68
C ALA A 45 -3.63 11.17 -2.10
N LYS A 46 -2.36 10.95 -2.45
CA LYS A 46 -1.80 11.15 -3.78
C LYS A 46 -1.79 9.83 -4.56
N GLU A 47 -1.34 8.76 -3.90
CA GLU A 47 -1.28 7.41 -4.45
C GLU A 47 -1.81 6.44 -3.41
N ILE A 48 -2.66 5.50 -3.84
CA ILE A 48 -3.23 4.44 -3.02
C ILE A 48 -3.01 3.14 -3.76
N ARG A 49 -2.48 2.14 -3.07
CA ARG A 49 -2.23 0.80 -3.58
C ARG A 49 -2.58 -0.21 -2.50
N THR A 50 -2.85 -1.45 -2.88
CA THR A 50 -2.89 -2.54 -1.91
C THR A 50 -1.48 -2.88 -1.43
N LEU A 51 -1.38 -3.56 -0.28
CA LEU A 51 -0.08 -3.97 0.24
C LEU A 51 0.63 -4.95 -0.71
N ASP A 52 -0.12 -5.82 -1.38
CA ASP A 52 0.42 -6.77 -2.36
C ASP A 52 1.04 -6.02 -3.55
N GLU A 53 0.32 -5.05 -4.12
CA GLU A 53 0.84 -4.20 -5.22
C GLU A 53 2.09 -3.40 -4.79
N GLN A 54 2.13 -2.93 -3.53
CA GLN A 54 3.30 -2.22 -3.01
C GLN A 54 4.52 -3.15 -2.91
N ARG A 55 4.34 -4.39 -2.45
CA ARG A 55 5.42 -5.38 -2.35
C ARG A 55 5.97 -5.77 -3.72
N GLU A 56 5.08 -5.99 -4.69
CA GLU A 56 5.48 -6.28 -6.08
C GLU A 56 6.31 -5.13 -6.67
N LEU A 57 5.95 -3.89 -6.37
CA LEU A 57 6.71 -2.72 -6.79
C LEU A 57 8.10 -2.68 -6.14
N GLU A 58 8.18 -2.94 -4.83
CA GLU A 58 9.45 -2.97 -4.09
C GLU A 58 10.38 -4.06 -4.64
N GLU A 59 9.85 -5.26 -4.91
CA GLU A 59 10.60 -6.36 -5.50
C GLU A 59 11.11 -6.00 -6.90
N LEU A 60 10.26 -5.39 -7.75
CA LEU A 60 10.66 -4.94 -9.08
C LEU A 60 11.77 -3.88 -9.02
N MET A 61 11.65 -2.91 -8.10
CA MET A 61 12.65 -1.86 -7.90
C MET A 61 13.98 -2.45 -7.41
N GLU A 62 13.93 -3.43 -6.51
CA GLU A 62 15.13 -4.11 -6.01
C GLU A 62 15.84 -4.91 -7.11
N MET A 63 15.08 -5.66 -7.93
CA MET A 63 15.67 -6.35 -9.09
C MET A 63 16.28 -5.37 -10.09
N SER A 64 15.58 -4.27 -10.39
CA SER A 64 16.07 -3.25 -11.32
C SER A 64 17.36 -2.61 -10.81
N LYS A 65 17.42 -2.29 -9.51
CA LYS A 65 18.63 -1.78 -8.87
C LYS A 65 19.79 -2.78 -8.98
N ALA A 66 19.54 -4.06 -8.69
CA ALA A 66 20.54 -5.10 -8.77
C ALA A 66 21.09 -5.30 -10.21
N PHE A 67 20.24 -5.15 -11.23
CA PHE A 67 20.66 -5.19 -12.63
C PHE A 67 21.60 -4.02 -12.98
N LEU A 68 21.21 -2.79 -12.60
CA LEU A 68 22.02 -1.60 -12.83
C LEU A 68 23.37 -1.65 -12.10
N GLU A 69 23.38 -2.18 -10.87
CA GLU A 69 24.63 -2.36 -10.11
C GLU A 69 25.58 -3.36 -10.78
N ARG A 70 25.05 -4.41 -11.45
CA ARG A 70 25.86 -5.34 -12.24
C ARG A 70 26.43 -4.67 -13.49
N GLU A 71 25.60 -3.97 -14.26
CA GLU A 71 26.08 -3.26 -15.45
C GLU A 71 27.15 -2.22 -15.11
N LEU A 72 26.97 -1.46 -14.01
CA LEU A 72 27.95 -0.47 -13.56
C LEU A 72 29.28 -1.13 -13.16
N LYS A 73 29.22 -2.32 -12.55
CA LYS A 73 30.42 -3.08 -12.16
C LYS A 73 31.11 -3.72 -13.35
N GLU A 74 30.37 -4.14 -14.37
CA GLU A 74 30.94 -4.71 -15.61
C GLU A 74 31.52 -3.64 -16.54
N SER A 75 31.11 -2.37 -16.39
CA SER A 75 31.59 -1.23 -17.16
C SER A 75 32.76 -0.45 -16.51
N ALA A 76 33.21 -0.85 -15.31
CA ALA A 76 34.33 -0.26 -14.57
C ALA A 76 35.57 -1.17 -14.57
#